data_AF-A0A561TVS1-F1
#
_entry.id   AF-A0A561TVS1-F1
#
_cell.length_a   1.000
_cell.length_b   1.000
_cell.length_c   1.000
_cell.angle_alpha   90.00
_cell.angle_beta   90.00
_cell.angle_gamma   90.00
#
_symmetry.space_group_name_H-M   'P 1'
#
loop_
_entity.id
_entity.type
_entity.pdbx_description
1 polymer ?
#
loop_
_entity_poly.entity_id
_entity_poly.type
_entity_poly.pdbx_seq_one_letter_code
_entity_poly.pdbx_strand_id
1 'polypeptide(L)'
;MCVAVVAGGLIPATAAAPGSATRGADPTYTFAFTGAPQSLTIPARAVVTITADGAGGADDTGTSCTATGTGGTGARVVTTLPQTTAPTTLTVNVGGTGAKGCNGAGTGSAGGFNGGGAGGGISVAGFQAEGPGGGGASSVSAGSFLVVAGGGGAAGGTGGSLAGGNGGNGGTTPDATDATAGSATGPGASPGQGGGGAKTSTSTGGPGGAPGAVASCNDTAGGLGSGFAGTTVGTGGKGGSIDGGCAASATGAGGGGGGGYFAGGGGGSGAVNRTGTAAGGGGGGGGSSFATPSGTGTSYALSTVGTANQNGQVIISYTVGQPVTTTLTTIPQSIRTGAPVVLSDIVCPGAGSTTRPTGTVTFTDTTTGTPLGTGRLFLSLGKCADAGTVTAFRTAGPHTITAVYSGDSVYQDTSADPETITVTVTS
;
A
#
# COMPACT_ATOMS: atom_id res chain seq x y z
N MET A 1 19.04 34.02 -59.47
CA MET A 1 19.40 32.58 -59.48
C MET A 1 18.58 31.89 -58.40
N CYS A 2 17.41 31.37 -58.76
CA CYS A 2 16.61 30.48 -57.91
C CYS A 2 17.02 29.05 -58.23
N VAL A 3 17.49 28.31 -57.23
CA VAL A 3 17.74 26.86 -57.36
C VAL A 3 16.54 26.15 -56.73
N ALA A 4 15.78 25.45 -57.57
CA ALA A 4 14.77 24.49 -57.14
C ALA A 4 15.48 23.20 -56.71
N VAL A 5 15.16 22.70 -55.52
CA VAL A 5 15.59 21.36 -55.07
C VAL A 5 14.37 20.45 -55.03
N VAL A 6 14.50 19.34 -55.73
CA VAL A 6 13.52 18.27 -55.94
C VAL A 6 13.25 17.52 -54.64
N ALA A 7 11.98 17.29 -54.32
CA ALA A 7 11.55 16.47 -53.20
C ALA A 7 11.84 14.98 -53.46
N GLY A 8 12.73 14.37 -52.68
CA GLY A 8 12.94 12.92 -52.61
C GLY A 8 11.92 12.29 -51.66
N GLY A 9 11.17 11.31 -52.16
CA GLY A 9 10.19 10.55 -51.36
C GLY A 9 10.85 9.72 -50.27
N LEU A 10 10.32 9.82 -49.05
CA LEU A 10 10.69 8.95 -47.93
C LEU A 10 9.89 7.64 -48.02
N ILE A 11 10.63 6.55 -48.11
CA ILE A 11 10.18 5.16 -48.02
C ILE A 11 9.81 4.91 -46.53
N PRO A 12 8.65 4.31 -46.20
CA PRO A 12 8.36 3.96 -44.82
C PRO A 12 9.35 2.88 -44.33
N ALA A 13 9.99 3.15 -43.20
CA ALA A 13 10.87 2.21 -42.53
C ALA A 13 10.08 0.95 -42.15
N THR A 14 10.53 -0.19 -42.67
CA THR A 14 10.08 -1.52 -42.26
C THR A 14 10.32 -1.70 -40.76
N ALA A 15 9.25 -2.00 -40.02
CA ALA A 15 9.31 -2.38 -38.62
C ALA A 15 10.31 -3.53 -38.42
N ALA A 16 11.30 -3.31 -37.54
CA ALA A 16 12.20 -4.35 -37.10
C ALA A 16 11.38 -5.48 -36.45
N ALA A 17 11.64 -6.71 -36.87
CA ALA A 17 11.09 -7.91 -36.24
C ALA A 17 11.39 -7.88 -34.73
N PRO A 18 10.44 -8.31 -33.86
CA PRO A 18 10.73 -8.42 -32.43
C PRO A 18 11.89 -9.40 -32.25
N GLY A 19 12.99 -8.91 -31.69
CA GLY A 19 14.10 -9.74 -31.26
C GLY A 19 13.59 -10.80 -30.29
N SER A 20 14.11 -12.02 -30.43
CA SER A 20 13.82 -13.13 -29.53
C SER A 20 14.24 -12.74 -28.10
N ALA A 21 13.26 -12.39 -27.26
CA ALA A 21 13.50 -11.99 -25.88
C ALA A 21 13.64 -13.23 -24.99
N THR A 22 14.83 -13.43 -24.43
CA THR A 22 15.00 -14.26 -23.23
C THR A 22 14.41 -13.52 -22.03
N ARG A 23 13.57 -14.22 -21.23
CA ARG A 23 12.87 -13.65 -20.06
C ARG A 23 13.86 -13.01 -19.09
N GLY A 24 13.76 -11.68 -18.92
CA GLY A 24 14.47 -10.93 -17.89
C GLY A 24 13.91 -11.20 -16.48
N ALA A 25 14.65 -10.75 -15.46
CA ALA A 25 14.24 -10.81 -14.05
C ALA A 25 12.85 -10.17 -13.85
N ASP A 26 12.06 -10.75 -12.94
CA ASP A 26 10.72 -10.27 -12.60
C ASP A 26 10.74 -8.74 -12.31
N PRO A 27 9.88 -7.92 -12.95
CA PRO A 27 9.92 -6.47 -12.80
C PRO A 27 9.77 -6.03 -11.34
N THR A 28 10.62 -5.10 -10.91
CA THR A 28 10.57 -4.47 -9.59
C THR A 28 10.64 -2.96 -9.74
N TYR A 29 9.69 -2.27 -9.11
CA TYR A 29 9.53 -0.82 -9.14
C TYR A 29 9.63 -0.26 -7.72
N THR A 30 10.46 0.75 -7.52
CA THR A 30 10.58 1.46 -6.24
C THR A 30 10.04 2.87 -6.39
N PHE A 31 9.04 3.21 -5.58
CA PHE A 31 8.41 4.51 -5.52
C PHE A 31 8.94 5.26 -4.30
N ALA A 32 9.63 6.37 -4.56
CA ALA A 32 10.05 7.32 -3.55
C ALA A 32 8.98 8.39 -3.31
N PHE A 33 9.11 9.14 -2.22
CA PHE A 33 8.21 10.24 -1.89
C PHE A 33 8.31 11.40 -2.90
N THR A 34 7.16 11.85 -3.41
CA THR A 34 7.04 12.96 -4.38
C THR A 34 6.07 14.06 -3.91
N GLY A 35 5.37 13.87 -2.79
CA GLY A 35 4.29 14.76 -2.35
C GLY A 35 3.00 14.67 -3.17
N ALA A 36 2.89 13.71 -4.10
CA ALA A 36 1.72 13.50 -4.95
C ALA A 36 1.51 12.01 -5.29
N PRO A 37 0.28 11.60 -5.67
CA PRO A 37 0.01 10.24 -6.13
C PRO A 37 0.85 9.83 -7.35
N GLN A 38 1.26 8.57 -7.39
CA GLN A 38 1.96 7.92 -8.50
C GLN A 38 1.14 6.73 -9.01
N SER A 39 1.45 6.20 -10.20
CA SER A 39 0.68 5.09 -10.80
C SER A 39 1.56 4.04 -11.47
N LEU A 40 1.14 2.78 -11.39
CA LEU A 40 1.75 1.65 -12.09
C LEU A 40 0.66 0.76 -12.69
N THR A 41 0.78 0.41 -13.98
CA THR A 41 -0.11 -0.59 -14.59
C THR A 41 0.54 -1.95 -14.51
N ILE A 42 -0.12 -2.86 -13.81
CA ILE A 42 0.25 -4.27 -13.74
C ILE A 42 -0.44 -4.98 -14.92
N PRO A 43 0.28 -5.82 -15.69
CA PRO A 43 -0.35 -6.60 -16.76
C PRO A 43 -1.35 -7.60 -16.17
N ALA A 44 -2.26 -8.10 -17.01
CA ALA A 44 -3.06 -9.25 -16.62
C ALA A 44 -2.14 -10.43 -16.25
N ARG A 45 -2.67 -11.34 -15.41
CA ARG A 45 -2.03 -12.59 -15.00
C ARG A 45 -0.71 -12.43 -14.26
N ALA A 46 -0.50 -11.27 -13.64
CA ALA A 46 0.62 -11.04 -12.76
C ALA A 46 0.29 -11.43 -11.32
N VAL A 47 1.24 -12.08 -10.64
CA VAL A 47 1.26 -12.21 -9.18
C VAL A 47 2.10 -11.07 -8.63
N VAL A 48 1.50 -10.21 -7.80
CA VAL A 48 2.11 -8.95 -7.38
C VAL A 48 2.49 -9.01 -5.91
N THR A 49 3.73 -8.70 -5.58
CA THR A 49 4.18 -8.48 -4.20
C THR A 49 4.37 -6.99 -3.95
N ILE A 50 3.72 -6.48 -2.91
CA ILE A 50 3.82 -5.09 -2.47
C ILE A 50 4.53 -5.06 -1.13
N THR A 51 5.57 -4.23 -1.03
CA THR A 51 6.15 -3.78 0.24
C THR A 51 5.85 -2.29 0.38
N ALA A 52 5.12 -1.90 1.42
CA ALA A 52 4.86 -0.52 1.75
C ALA A 52 5.51 -0.17 3.10
N ASP A 53 6.22 0.93 3.14
CA ASP A 53 6.86 1.50 4.31
C ASP A 53 6.25 2.89 4.57
N GLY A 54 5.51 3.05 5.66
CA GLY A 54 4.95 4.34 6.10
C GLY A 54 6.05 5.30 6.55
N ALA A 55 5.80 6.61 6.50
CA ALA A 55 6.79 7.59 6.92
C ALA A 55 6.93 7.65 8.45
N GLY A 56 8.11 8.04 8.92
CA GLY A 56 8.31 8.35 10.33
C GLY A 56 7.75 9.73 10.69
N GLY A 57 7.34 9.89 11.93
CA GLY A 57 7.00 11.20 12.49
C GLY A 57 8.23 12.10 12.56
N ALA A 58 8.00 13.40 12.55
CA ALA A 58 9.09 14.35 12.71
C ALA A 58 9.48 14.50 14.19
N ASP A 59 10.73 14.93 14.38
CA ASP A 59 11.24 15.46 15.64
C ASP A 59 12.07 16.72 15.40
N ASP A 60 12.57 17.33 16.46
CA ASP A 60 13.24 18.63 16.40
C ASP A 60 14.76 18.49 16.20
N THR A 61 15.26 17.31 15.83
CA THR A 61 16.69 17.08 15.60
C THR A 61 17.23 18.01 14.52
N GLY A 62 18.33 18.71 14.79
CA GLY A 62 18.93 19.66 13.85
C GLY A 62 18.20 21.00 13.75
N THR A 63 17.27 21.28 14.68
CA THR A 63 16.75 22.63 14.92
C THR A 63 17.54 23.30 16.05
N SER A 64 17.12 24.50 16.48
CA SER A 64 17.70 25.22 17.61
C SER A 64 17.31 24.65 18.98
N CYS A 65 16.36 23.71 19.05
CA CYS A 65 16.02 23.00 20.28
C CYS A 65 17.09 21.96 20.63
N THR A 66 17.66 22.05 21.84
CA THR A 66 18.80 21.21 22.26
C THR A 66 18.39 19.87 22.87
N ALA A 67 17.11 19.66 23.18
CA ALA A 67 16.60 18.43 23.77
C ALA A 67 15.30 18.02 23.07
N THR A 68 15.32 16.95 22.28
CA THR A 68 14.17 16.51 21.48
C THR A 68 13.75 15.10 21.88
N GLY A 69 12.43 14.84 21.88
CA GLY A 69 11.93 13.47 21.80
C GLY A 69 12.26 12.86 20.43
N THR A 70 12.05 11.57 20.26
CA THR A 70 12.22 10.91 18.96
C THR A 70 10.86 10.71 18.29
N GLY A 71 10.78 11.02 16.99
CA GLY A 71 9.61 10.72 16.17
C GLY A 71 9.39 9.21 16.08
N GLY A 72 8.13 8.79 16.01
CA GLY A 72 7.78 7.38 15.84
C GLY A 72 8.18 6.86 14.45
N THR A 73 8.56 5.59 14.37
CA THR A 73 8.85 4.91 13.11
C THR A 73 7.55 4.46 12.45
N GLY A 74 7.44 4.61 11.13
CA GLY A 74 6.33 4.08 10.35
C GLY A 74 6.31 2.55 10.34
N ALA A 75 5.19 1.96 9.92
CA ALA A 75 5.09 0.51 9.74
C ALA A 75 5.65 0.08 8.38
N ARG A 76 5.97 -1.20 8.27
CA ARG A 76 6.22 -1.92 7.04
C ARG A 76 5.16 -2.99 6.88
N VAL A 77 4.51 -3.03 5.72
CA VAL A 77 3.54 -4.06 5.35
C VAL A 77 3.98 -4.72 4.05
N VAL A 78 4.06 -6.04 4.07
CA VAL A 78 4.34 -6.85 2.89
C VAL A 78 3.13 -7.74 2.63
N THR A 79 2.66 -7.84 1.39
CA THR A 79 1.65 -8.81 0.98
C THR A 79 1.82 -9.20 -0.49
N THR A 80 1.38 -10.40 -0.84
CA THR A 80 1.30 -10.88 -2.22
C THR A 80 -0.17 -11.00 -2.62
N LEU A 81 -0.56 -10.27 -3.66
CA LEU A 81 -1.92 -10.26 -4.19
C LEU A 81 -2.20 -11.53 -5.02
N PRO A 82 -3.47 -11.96 -5.12
CA PRO A 82 -3.88 -12.94 -6.10
C PRO A 82 -3.51 -12.49 -7.51
N GLN A 83 -3.40 -13.47 -8.40
CA GLN A 83 -3.13 -13.22 -9.81
C GLN A 83 -4.18 -12.28 -10.40
N THR A 84 -3.73 -11.19 -11.03
CA THR A 84 -4.63 -10.24 -11.71
C THR A 84 -5.33 -10.92 -12.88
N THR A 85 -6.61 -10.65 -13.11
CA THR A 85 -7.36 -11.21 -14.26
C THR A 85 -7.33 -10.33 -15.50
N ALA A 86 -7.07 -9.03 -15.32
CA ALA A 86 -6.99 -8.02 -16.37
C ALA A 86 -5.88 -7.01 -16.02
N PRO A 87 -5.43 -6.19 -16.99
CA PRO A 87 -4.51 -5.10 -16.69
C PRO A 87 -5.10 -4.20 -15.59
N THR A 88 -4.34 -4.01 -14.51
CA THR A 88 -4.82 -3.34 -13.30
C THR A 88 -3.94 -2.14 -13.01
N THR A 89 -4.54 -0.94 -12.93
CA THR A 89 -3.83 0.28 -12.56
C THR A 89 -3.79 0.43 -11.04
N LEU A 90 -2.60 0.43 -10.47
CA LEU A 90 -2.35 0.71 -9.06
C LEU A 90 -2.09 2.20 -8.87
N THR A 91 -2.75 2.81 -7.89
CA THR A 91 -2.41 4.12 -7.35
C THR A 91 -1.51 3.93 -6.14
N VAL A 92 -0.39 4.66 -6.12
CA VAL A 92 0.65 4.57 -5.09
C VAL A 92 0.81 5.94 -4.45
N ASN A 93 0.52 6.03 -3.15
CA ASN A 93 0.82 7.20 -2.33
C ASN A 93 1.92 6.82 -1.36
N VAL A 94 3.07 7.49 -1.46
CA VAL A 94 4.18 7.29 -0.53
C VAL A 94 4.06 8.31 0.59
N GLY A 95 4.10 7.87 1.85
CA GLY A 95 3.98 8.76 3.00
C GLY A 95 5.13 9.77 3.07
N GLY A 96 4.79 11.02 3.37
CA GLY A 96 5.78 12.05 3.70
C GLY A 96 5.97 12.15 5.22
N THR A 97 7.19 12.47 5.67
CA THR A 97 7.41 12.86 7.08
C THR A 97 6.79 14.22 7.36
N GLY A 98 6.45 14.49 8.62
CA GLY A 98 5.95 15.80 9.04
C GLY A 98 7.03 16.88 9.02
N ALA A 99 6.62 18.13 9.15
CA ALA A 99 7.55 19.23 9.36
C ALA A 99 8.03 19.26 10.82
N LYS A 100 9.29 19.63 11.02
CA LYS A 100 9.89 19.80 12.36
C LYS A 100 9.23 20.96 13.10
N GLY A 101 9.18 20.87 14.43
CA GLY A 101 8.74 21.94 15.32
C GLY A 101 9.85 22.97 15.54
N CYS A 102 9.82 23.63 16.70
CA CYS A 102 10.88 24.53 17.16
C CYS A 102 11.33 25.60 16.14
N ASN A 103 10.39 26.11 15.34
CA ASN A 103 10.69 27.05 14.25
C ASN A 103 10.39 28.51 14.61
N GLY A 104 9.84 28.77 15.81
CA GLY A 104 9.51 30.11 16.28
C GLY A 104 8.34 30.77 15.54
N ALA A 105 7.61 30.01 14.70
CA ALA A 105 6.48 30.51 13.92
C ALA A 105 5.23 30.74 14.79
N GLY A 106 5.18 30.19 16.00
CA GLY A 106 4.02 30.26 16.89
C GLY A 106 2.84 29.36 16.46
N THR A 107 2.84 28.86 15.22
CA THR A 107 1.88 27.85 14.75
C THR A 107 2.52 26.48 14.72
N GLY A 108 1.76 25.44 15.08
CA GLY A 108 2.24 24.07 15.01
C GLY A 108 2.60 23.64 13.58
N SER A 109 3.59 22.77 13.46
CA SER A 109 4.15 22.37 12.18
C SER A 109 3.22 21.48 11.36
N ALA A 110 3.34 21.54 10.03
CA ALA A 110 2.51 20.76 9.13
C ALA A 110 2.73 19.24 9.31
N GLY A 111 1.66 18.47 9.18
CA GLY A 111 1.73 17.01 9.12
C GLY A 111 2.25 16.50 7.78
N GLY A 112 2.72 15.26 7.78
CA GLY A 112 3.26 14.60 6.60
C GLY A 112 2.20 14.29 5.54
N PHE A 113 2.61 14.27 4.27
CA PHE A 113 1.74 13.93 3.14
C PHE A 113 1.10 12.54 3.32
N ASN A 114 -0.15 12.40 2.88
CA ASN A 114 -1.00 11.22 3.06
C ASN A 114 -1.44 11.01 4.53
N GLY A 115 -1.85 12.10 5.17
CA GLY A 115 -2.70 12.09 6.37
C GLY A 115 -2.01 12.45 7.69
N GLY A 116 -0.72 12.80 7.72
CA GLY A 116 -0.04 13.12 8.98
C GLY A 116 -0.72 14.28 9.74
N GLY A 117 -0.79 14.17 11.07
CA GLY A 117 -1.36 15.20 11.94
C GLY A 117 -0.41 16.40 12.10
N ALA A 118 -0.96 17.61 12.14
CA ALA A 118 -0.17 18.82 12.42
C ALA A 118 0.22 18.89 13.91
N GLY A 119 1.36 19.50 14.22
CA GLY A 119 1.81 19.72 15.59
C GLY A 119 1.02 20.79 16.33
N GLY A 120 1.32 20.92 17.63
CA GLY A 120 0.81 21.94 18.53
C GLY A 120 1.54 23.28 18.38
N GLY A 121 0.80 24.38 18.46
CA GLY A 121 1.36 25.73 18.40
C GLY A 121 1.52 26.39 19.77
N ILE A 122 2.13 27.58 19.77
CA ILE A 122 2.21 28.47 20.93
C ILE A 122 1.77 29.87 20.51
N SER A 123 0.76 30.42 21.20
CA SER A 123 0.08 31.68 20.80
C SER A 123 0.96 32.95 20.86
N VAL A 124 2.27 32.81 21.12
CA VAL A 124 3.24 33.91 21.24
C VAL A 124 4.48 33.53 20.43
N ALA A 125 4.82 34.35 19.42
CA ALA A 125 5.98 34.12 18.57
C ALA A 125 7.30 34.27 19.35
N GLY A 126 8.35 33.55 18.92
CA GLY A 126 9.70 33.64 19.49
C GLY A 126 10.03 32.61 20.58
N PHE A 127 9.07 31.78 20.99
CA PHE A 127 9.31 30.62 21.85
C PHE A 127 9.41 29.36 20.98
N GLN A 128 10.59 28.74 20.95
CA GLN A 128 10.88 27.53 20.17
C GLN A 128 10.36 26.30 20.92
N ALA A 129 9.04 26.13 20.93
CA ALA A 129 8.37 25.07 21.68
C ALA A 129 7.23 24.42 20.87
N GLU A 130 7.11 24.75 19.59
CA GLU A 130 6.12 24.17 18.69
C GLU A 130 6.33 22.67 18.54
N GLY A 131 5.24 21.91 18.51
CA GLY A 131 5.28 20.48 18.25
C GLY A 131 5.54 20.18 16.76
N PRO A 132 6.30 19.13 16.43
CA PRO A 132 6.47 18.64 15.07
C PRO A 132 5.21 17.91 14.54
N GLY A 133 5.15 17.70 13.22
CA GLY A 133 4.08 16.99 12.54
C GLY A 133 4.28 15.47 12.47
N GLY A 134 3.16 14.72 12.48
CA GLY A 134 3.14 13.26 12.33
C GLY A 134 3.46 12.81 10.90
N GLY A 135 3.97 11.58 10.76
CA GLY A 135 4.26 10.96 9.47
C GLY A 135 3.00 10.46 8.77
N GLY A 136 2.98 10.56 7.44
CA GLY A 136 1.88 10.03 6.64
C GLY A 136 2.02 8.55 6.30
N ALA A 137 0.90 7.95 5.90
CA ALA A 137 0.86 6.53 5.52
C ALA A 137 1.41 6.30 4.11
N SER A 138 1.90 5.10 3.83
CA SER A 138 2.16 4.64 2.46
C SER A 138 1.09 3.65 2.04
N SER A 139 0.39 3.93 0.93
CA SER A 139 -0.77 3.14 0.50
C SER A 139 -0.70 2.77 -0.98
N VAL A 140 -1.17 1.55 -1.29
CA VAL A 140 -1.42 1.09 -2.65
C VAL A 140 -2.89 0.72 -2.81
N SER A 141 -3.54 1.17 -3.88
CA SER A 141 -4.96 0.93 -4.15
C SER A 141 -5.26 0.65 -5.62
N ALA A 142 -6.36 -0.07 -5.87
CA ALA A 142 -6.95 -0.29 -7.19
C ALA A 142 -8.48 -0.13 -7.06
N GLY A 143 -8.94 1.11 -6.92
CA GLY A 143 -10.32 1.43 -6.53
C GLY A 143 -10.57 1.30 -5.02
N SER A 144 -10.05 0.27 -4.37
CA SER A 144 -9.98 0.12 -2.91
C SER A 144 -8.55 -0.09 -2.42
N PHE A 145 -8.30 0.13 -1.12
CA PHE A 145 -6.97 -0.15 -0.55
C PHE A 145 -6.63 -1.63 -0.69
N LEU A 146 -5.39 -1.88 -1.11
CA LEU A 146 -4.78 -3.21 -1.17
C LEU A 146 -3.79 -3.39 -0.02
N VAL A 147 -3.01 -2.33 0.25
CA VAL A 147 -2.06 -2.25 1.36
C VAL A 147 -2.02 -0.82 1.88
N VAL A 148 -1.94 -0.65 3.19
CA VAL A 148 -1.57 0.61 3.84
C VAL A 148 -0.61 0.34 4.99
N ALA A 149 0.56 0.96 4.94
CA ALA A 149 1.54 0.97 6.01
C ALA A 149 1.43 2.26 6.82
N GLY A 150 1.18 2.12 8.11
CA GLY A 150 0.91 3.24 9.00
C GLY A 150 2.06 4.21 9.17
N GLY A 151 1.77 5.51 9.27
CA GLY A 151 2.76 6.54 9.61
C GLY A 151 3.08 6.57 11.11
N GLY A 152 4.29 6.98 11.47
CA GLY A 152 4.70 7.21 12.85
C GLY A 152 4.19 8.55 13.39
N GLY A 153 3.86 8.63 14.68
CA GLY A 153 3.50 9.87 15.37
C GLY A 153 4.70 10.78 15.59
N ALA A 154 4.48 12.09 15.70
CA ALA A 154 5.56 13.05 15.94
C ALA A 154 6.07 13.00 17.40
N ALA A 155 7.29 13.48 17.63
CA ALA A 155 7.74 13.80 18.99
C ALA A 155 6.93 14.95 19.59
N GLY A 156 6.94 15.13 20.90
CA GLY A 156 6.44 16.33 21.56
C GLY A 156 7.42 17.50 21.44
N GLY A 157 6.90 18.72 21.42
CA GLY A 157 7.69 19.95 21.41
C GLY A 157 8.52 20.12 22.68
N THR A 158 9.64 20.81 22.54
CA THR A 158 10.65 21.01 23.58
C THR A 158 10.27 22.13 24.54
N GLY A 159 10.49 21.92 25.84
CA GLY A 159 10.41 22.97 26.87
C GLY A 159 11.81 23.32 27.37
N GLY A 160 12.52 24.23 26.70
CA GLY A 160 13.88 24.62 27.11
C GLY A 160 14.87 23.45 26.99
N SER A 161 15.38 22.95 28.11
CA SER A 161 16.28 21.77 28.14
C SER A 161 15.55 20.43 28.30
N LEU A 162 14.22 20.43 28.35
CA LEU A 162 13.42 19.22 28.53
C LEU A 162 12.89 18.71 27.19
N ALA A 163 13.25 17.47 26.86
CA ALA A 163 12.73 16.76 25.70
C ALA A 163 11.23 16.50 25.86
N GLY A 164 10.48 16.75 24.80
CA GLY A 164 9.11 16.29 24.68
C GLY A 164 9.01 14.77 24.55
N GLY A 165 7.77 14.29 24.61
CA GLY A 165 7.44 12.88 24.47
C GLY A 165 7.90 12.22 23.18
N ASN A 166 8.22 10.94 23.21
CA ASN A 166 8.46 10.18 21.97
C ASN A 166 7.14 9.93 21.23
N GLY A 167 7.19 9.93 19.90
CA GLY A 167 6.07 9.59 19.03
C GLY A 167 5.81 8.08 18.99
N GLY A 168 4.55 7.73 18.73
CA GLY A 168 4.09 6.36 18.57
C GLY A 168 4.50 5.73 17.24
N ASN A 169 4.89 4.45 17.26
CA ASN A 169 5.18 3.73 16.02
C ASN A 169 3.90 3.35 15.26
N GLY A 170 4.01 3.24 13.92
CA GLY A 170 2.95 2.69 13.08
C GLY A 170 2.61 1.24 13.44
N GLY A 171 1.37 0.83 13.17
CA GLY A 171 0.83 -0.48 13.58
C GLY A 171 1.57 -1.66 12.95
N THR A 172 2.15 -2.52 13.78
CA THR A 172 2.91 -3.71 13.38
C THR A 172 2.17 -5.03 13.57
N THR A 173 0.87 -4.98 13.87
CA THR A 173 0.02 -6.16 14.01
C THR A 173 -1.09 -6.16 12.96
N PRO A 174 -1.53 -7.35 12.50
CA PRO A 174 -2.78 -7.48 11.76
C PRO A 174 -3.89 -6.90 12.62
N ASP A 175 -4.65 -5.97 12.07
CA ASP A 175 -5.73 -5.30 12.79
C ASP A 175 -5.27 -4.34 13.93
N ALA A 176 -4.04 -3.81 13.81
CA ALA A 176 -3.42 -2.71 14.59
C ALA A 176 -4.05 -2.47 15.97
N THR A 177 -4.01 -3.51 16.81
CA THR A 177 -4.74 -3.46 18.08
C THR A 177 -4.20 -2.41 19.03
N ASP A 178 -2.96 -1.93 18.88
CA ASP A 178 -2.47 -0.68 19.49
C ASP A 178 -1.22 -0.17 18.74
N ALA A 179 -1.35 0.86 17.87
CA ALA A 179 -0.17 1.68 17.58
C ALA A 179 0.31 2.31 18.90
N THR A 180 1.62 2.39 19.11
CA THR A 180 2.15 2.75 20.44
C THR A 180 1.71 4.15 20.82
N ALA A 181 1.25 4.34 22.06
CA ALA A 181 0.98 5.68 22.57
C ALA A 181 2.29 6.49 22.69
N GLY A 182 2.22 7.81 22.47
CA GLY A 182 3.34 8.67 22.78
C GLY A 182 3.70 8.67 24.28
N SER A 183 4.96 8.96 24.63
CA SER A 183 5.40 9.04 26.03
C SER A 183 5.37 10.48 26.57
N ALA A 184 5.53 10.66 27.88
CA ALA A 184 5.72 11.92 28.58
C ALA A 184 7.08 11.91 29.32
N THR A 185 7.94 12.90 29.11
CA THR A 185 9.21 13.03 29.86
C THR A 185 9.42 14.44 30.42
N GLY A 186 9.73 14.53 31.72
CA GLY A 186 10.25 15.76 32.37
C GLY A 186 9.95 15.87 33.88
N PRO A 187 10.89 16.34 34.73
CA PRO A 187 10.60 16.79 36.09
C PRO A 187 10.12 18.26 36.08
N GLY A 188 8.95 18.54 36.65
CA GLY A 188 8.29 19.85 36.59
C GLY A 188 6.91 19.76 35.92
N ALA A 189 6.02 20.71 36.21
CA ALA A 189 4.56 20.59 36.10
C ALA A 189 4.02 19.91 34.82
N SER A 190 3.16 18.89 35.06
CA SER A 190 2.26 18.16 34.15
C SER A 190 2.70 18.08 32.67
N PRO A 191 3.41 17.04 32.22
CA PRO A 191 3.61 16.76 30.80
C PRO A 191 2.29 16.46 30.06
N GLY A 192 2.22 16.77 28.77
CA GLY A 192 1.12 16.31 27.91
C GLY A 192 1.19 14.80 27.69
N GLN A 193 0.05 14.11 27.76
CA GLN A 193 0.01 12.66 27.50
C GLN A 193 0.16 12.38 26.00
N GLY A 194 0.64 11.19 25.64
CA GLY A 194 0.70 10.78 24.24
C GLY A 194 -0.67 10.45 23.65
N GLY A 195 -0.83 10.65 22.35
CA GLY A 195 -2.02 10.19 21.62
C GLY A 195 -2.02 8.66 21.49
N GLY A 196 -3.19 8.03 21.55
CA GLY A 196 -3.33 6.60 21.31
C GLY A 196 -3.21 6.24 19.83
N GLY A 197 -2.85 5.00 19.53
CA GLY A 197 -2.86 4.47 18.17
C GLY A 197 -4.26 4.26 17.61
N ALA A 198 -4.40 4.35 16.28
CA ALA A 198 -5.65 3.96 15.61
C ALA A 198 -5.82 2.44 15.57
N LYS A 199 -7.08 1.99 15.43
CA LYS A 199 -7.43 0.56 15.37
C LYS A 199 -8.15 0.24 14.06
N THR A 200 -7.65 -0.76 13.34
CA THR A 200 -8.23 -1.18 12.05
C THR A 200 -9.62 -1.79 12.23
N SER A 201 -9.81 -2.55 13.31
CA SER A 201 -11.01 -3.34 13.64
C SER A 201 -12.24 -2.50 13.93
N THR A 202 -12.05 -1.33 14.54
CA THR A 202 -13.13 -0.42 14.89
C THR A 202 -13.28 0.73 13.91
N SER A 203 -12.43 0.82 12.88
CA SER A 203 -12.44 1.94 11.92
C SER A 203 -12.22 3.32 12.55
N THR A 204 -11.61 3.38 13.74
CA THR A 204 -11.46 4.60 14.54
C THR A 204 -10.01 5.04 14.63
N GLY A 205 -9.77 6.35 14.53
CA GLY A 205 -8.52 6.95 14.97
C GLY A 205 -8.33 6.82 16.48
N GLY A 206 -7.09 6.97 16.94
CA GLY A 206 -6.75 6.96 18.34
C GLY A 206 -7.14 8.26 19.06
N PRO A 207 -7.33 8.19 20.38
CA PRO A 207 -7.62 9.36 21.20
C PRO A 207 -6.43 10.32 21.23
N GLY A 208 -6.70 11.62 21.35
CA GLY A 208 -5.67 12.60 21.70
C GLY A 208 -5.24 12.47 23.16
N GLY A 209 -4.00 12.84 23.43
CA GLY A 209 -3.46 12.91 24.77
C GLY A 209 -4.00 14.12 25.54
N ALA A 210 -4.17 13.95 26.85
CA ALA A 210 -4.56 15.02 27.75
C ALA A 210 -3.47 16.11 27.85
N PRO A 211 -3.85 17.37 28.08
CA PRO A 211 -2.89 18.44 28.30
C PRO A 211 -2.22 18.30 29.68
N GLY A 212 -1.09 18.97 29.79
CA GLY A 212 -0.39 19.22 31.04
C GLY A 212 -1.11 20.22 31.93
N ALA A 213 -2.25 19.87 32.50
CA ALA A 213 -3.14 20.85 33.14
C ALA A 213 -2.48 21.59 34.33
N VAL A 214 -2.40 22.91 34.21
CA VAL A 214 -2.01 23.83 35.28
C VAL A 214 -3.07 24.92 35.43
N ALA A 215 -3.48 25.20 36.68
CA ALA A 215 -4.52 26.20 36.96
C ALA A 215 -4.10 27.58 36.42
N SER A 216 -4.99 28.23 35.67
CA SER A 216 -4.79 29.51 34.94
C SER A 216 -4.09 29.41 33.57
N CYS A 217 -3.71 28.21 33.12
CA CYS A 217 -3.23 27.95 31.77
C CYS A 217 -4.36 27.48 30.86
N ASN A 218 -4.32 27.93 29.59
CA ASN A 218 -5.19 27.41 28.55
C ASN A 218 -4.38 26.44 27.66
N ASP A 219 -4.12 25.26 28.21
CA ASP A 219 -3.43 24.17 27.52
C ASP A 219 -4.46 23.23 26.90
N THR A 220 -4.32 22.90 25.61
CA THR A 220 -5.31 22.06 24.92
C THR A 220 -4.85 20.61 24.83
N ALA A 221 -5.81 19.69 24.91
CA ALA A 221 -5.61 18.30 24.54
C ALA A 221 -5.19 18.18 23.07
N GLY A 222 -4.55 17.07 22.72
CA GLY A 222 -4.42 16.66 21.32
C GLY A 222 -5.80 16.35 20.73
N GLY A 223 -5.94 16.58 19.42
CA GLY A 223 -7.10 16.16 18.66
C GLY A 223 -7.15 14.64 18.47
N LEU A 224 -8.36 14.13 18.27
CA LEU A 224 -8.58 12.75 17.82
C LEU A 224 -8.06 12.55 16.39
N GLY A 225 -7.53 11.36 16.11
CA GLY A 225 -7.35 10.92 14.72
C GLY A 225 -8.68 10.64 14.05
N SER A 226 -8.80 10.91 12.75
CA SER A 226 -10.03 10.59 12.01
C SER A 226 -10.12 9.09 11.70
N GLY A 227 -11.36 8.59 11.65
CA GLY A 227 -11.68 7.22 11.26
C GLY A 227 -11.71 7.01 9.74
N PHE A 228 -12.10 5.81 9.33
CA PHE A 228 -12.16 5.43 7.92
C PHE A 228 -13.44 5.92 7.22
N ALA A 229 -13.32 6.62 6.10
CA ALA A 229 -14.44 7.00 5.24
C ALA A 229 -14.12 6.70 3.76
N GLY A 230 -14.01 5.41 3.40
CA GLY A 230 -13.85 4.99 2.01
C GLY A 230 -12.40 4.88 1.54
N THR A 231 -12.01 5.49 0.43
CA THR A 231 -10.72 5.20 -0.23
C THR A 231 -9.58 6.11 0.20
N THR A 232 -9.77 6.94 1.23
CA THR A 232 -8.80 7.94 1.68
C THR A 232 -8.22 7.55 3.04
N VAL A 233 -6.93 7.82 3.23
CA VAL A 233 -6.26 7.63 4.52
C VAL A 233 -6.86 8.57 5.56
N GLY A 234 -7.17 8.04 6.74
CA GLY A 234 -7.60 8.84 7.89
C GLY A 234 -6.45 9.71 8.39
N THR A 235 -6.74 10.98 8.65
CA THR A 235 -5.79 11.95 9.15
C THR A 235 -5.45 11.73 10.62
N GLY A 236 -4.17 11.92 10.98
CA GLY A 236 -3.74 12.03 12.36
C GLY A 236 -4.36 13.24 13.07
N GLY A 237 -4.54 13.11 14.38
CA GLY A 237 -4.99 14.19 15.24
C GLY A 237 -3.94 15.30 15.37
N LYS A 238 -4.39 16.55 15.50
CA LYS A 238 -3.53 17.69 15.75
C LYS A 238 -2.92 17.62 17.16
N GLY A 239 -1.67 18.02 17.34
CA GLY A 239 -1.11 18.26 18.67
C GLY A 239 -1.80 19.40 19.43
N GLY A 240 -1.85 19.25 20.75
CA GLY A 240 -2.34 20.26 21.68
C GLY A 240 -1.45 21.49 21.72
N SER A 241 -2.04 22.66 21.90
CA SER A 241 -1.37 23.96 21.90
C SER A 241 -1.42 24.58 23.30
N ILE A 242 -0.58 25.59 23.55
CA ILE A 242 -0.63 26.37 24.80
C ILE A 242 -0.75 27.87 24.51
N ASP A 243 -1.53 28.57 25.32
CA ASP A 243 -1.54 30.02 25.32
C ASP A 243 -0.37 30.56 26.13
N GLY A 244 0.57 31.27 25.49
CA GLY A 244 1.81 31.71 26.14
C GLY A 244 1.66 32.78 27.22
N GLY A 245 0.45 33.03 27.74
CA GLY A 245 0.21 33.72 29.01
C GLY A 245 0.74 32.94 30.22
N CYS A 246 0.83 31.61 30.12
CA CYS A 246 1.44 30.77 31.16
C CYS A 246 2.96 30.88 31.26
N ALA A 247 3.62 31.44 30.25
CA ALA A 247 5.05 31.71 30.31
C ALA A 247 5.45 32.73 31.40
N ALA A 248 4.52 33.31 32.18
CA ALA A 248 4.83 34.28 33.23
C ALA A 248 4.98 33.71 34.66
N SER A 249 4.23 32.66 35.04
CA SER A 249 4.16 32.23 36.46
C SER A 249 3.89 30.73 36.71
N ALA A 250 3.46 29.94 35.71
CA ALA A 250 3.20 28.49 35.84
C ALA A 250 3.20 27.81 34.46
N THR A 251 3.69 26.57 34.29
CA THR A 251 3.85 25.95 32.96
C THR A 251 3.07 24.65 32.78
N GLY A 252 2.22 24.57 31.76
CA GLY A 252 1.61 23.35 31.24
C GLY A 252 1.99 23.11 29.78
N ALA A 253 1.85 21.88 29.28
CA ALA A 253 2.21 21.51 27.91
C ALA A 253 1.03 20.93 27.12
N GLY A 254 1.10 20.99 25.79
CA GLY A 254 0.09 20.44 24.91
C GLY A 254 0.11 18.90 24.87
N GLY A 255 -1.07 18.29 24.81
CA GLY A 255 -1.20 16.84 24.63
C GLY A 255 -0.86 16.38 23.21
N GLY A 256 -0.39 15.14 23.03
CA GLY A 256 -0.11 14.58 21.69
C GLY A 256 -1.38 14.27 20.90
N GLY A 257 -1.37 14.48 19.59
CA GLY A 257 -2.49 14.11 18.71
C GLY A 257 -2.64 12.59 18.57
N GLY A 258 -3.86 12.08 18.50
CA GLY A 258 -4.11 10.66 18.28
C GLY A 258 -3.70 10.18 16.89
N GLY A 259 -3.34 8.92 16.73
CA GLY A 259 -3.09 8.32 15.42
C GLY A 259 -4.36 8.32 14.56
N GLY A 260 -4.26 8.67 13.28
CA GLY A 260 -5.34 8.54 12.32
C GLY A 260 -5.49 7.10 11.84
N TYR A 261 -6.60 6.79 11.18
CA TYR A 261 -6.75 5.53 10.46
C TYR A 261 -5.70 5.48 9.33
N PHE A 262 -4.55 4.87 9.66
CA PHE A 262 -3.26 4.81 8.96
C PHE A 262 -2.24 5.94 9.15
N ALA A 263 -2.57 7.19 9.45
CA ALA A 263 -1.55 8.24 9.59
C ALA A 263 -1.12 8.51 11.05
N GLY A 264 0.08 9.03 11.25
CA GLY A 264 0.57 9.42 12.58
C GLY A 264 -0.01 10.75 13.07
N GLY A 265 -0.26 10.88 14.37
CA GLY A 265 -0.67 12.12 15.03
C GLY A 265 0.48 13.11 15.24
N GLY A 266 0.14 14.39 15.37
CA GLY A 266 1.12 15.46 15.63
C GLY A 266 1.53 15.56 17.10
N GLY A 267 2.69 16.17 17.36
CA GLY A 267 3.21 16.40 18.69
C GLY A 267 2.56 17.58 19.38
N GLY A 268 2.31 17.50 20.69
CA GLY A 268 1.88 18.65 21.48
C GLY A 268 2.99 19.68 21.65
N SER A 269 2.66 20.95 21.88
CA SER A 269 3.65 21.99 22.16
C SER A 269 4.29 21.81 23.56
N GLY A 270 5.58 22.11 23.68
CA GLY A 270 6.23 22.29 24.98
C GLY A 270 5.96 23.68 25.56
N ALA A 271 6.52 23.95 26.74
CA ALA A 271 6.39 25.23 27.44
C ALA A 271 7.64 25.61 28.23
N VAL A 272 7.90 26.92 28.33
CA VAL A 272 8.89 27.52 29.24
C VAL A 272 8.32 28.81 29.85
N ASN A 273 8.51 29.02 31.16
CA ASN A 273 8.20 30.30 31.79
C ASN A 273 9.43 31.20 32.01
N ARG A 274 9.17 32.46 32.35
CA ARG A 274 10.18 33.50 32.60
C ARG A 274 11.03 33.24 33.84
N THR A 275 10.63 32.33 34.71
CA THR A 275 11.41 31.89 35.87
C THR A 275 12.23 30.62 35.60
N GLY A 276 12.22 30.11 34.35
CA GLY A 276 13.02 28.95 33.92
C GLY A 276 12.39 27.58 34.18
N THR A 277 11.13 27.51 34.61
CA THR A 277 10.37 26.25 34.68
C THR A 277 9.95 25.85 33.27
N ALA A 278 9.97 24.55 32.96
CA ALA A 278 9.65 24.04 31.64
C ALA A 278 8.84 22.74 31.68
N ALA A 279 8.13 22.46 30.58
CA ALA A 279 7.37 21.22 30.38
C ALA A 279 7.49 20.76 28.91
N GLY A 280 7.67 19.46 28.70
CA GLY A 280 7.69 18.86 27.36
C GLY A 280 6.27 18.52 26.87
N GLY A 281 6.03 18.71 25.58
CA GLY A 281 4.78 18.31 24.94
C GLY A 281 4.60 16.79 24.86
N GLY A 282 3.36 16.33 24.72
CA GLY A 282 3.06 14.91 24.50
C GLY A 282 3.38 14.46 23.08
N GLY A 283 3.91 13.25 22.91
CA GLY A 283 4.15 12.65 21.59
C GLY A 283 2.87 12.21 20.88
N GLY A 284 2.82 12.32 19.56
CA GLY A 284 1.67 11.88 18.76
C GLY A 284 1.54 10.35 18.70
N GLY A 285 0.33 9.83 18.51
CA GLY A 285 0.07 8.40 18.33
C GLY A 285 0.40 7.90 16.92
N GLY A 286 0.78 6.63 16.77
CA GLY A 286 1.03 6.02 15.46
C GLY A 286 -0.24 5.67 14.69
N GLY A 287 -0.15 5.62 13.36
CA GLY A 287 -1.23 5.16 12.50
C GLY A 287 -1.36 3.64 12.48
N SER A 288 -2.57 3.13 12.23
CA SER A 288 -2.82 1.70 12.00
C SER A 288 -2.19 1.20 10.68
N SER A 289 -2.26 -0.11 10.41
CA SER A 289 -1.83 -0.71 9.14
C SER A 289 -2.90 -1.67 8.60
N PHE A 290 -2.90 -1.90 7.30
CA PHE A 290 -3.87 -2.74 6.59
C PHE A 290 -3.23 -3.50 5.43
N ALA A 291 -3.72 -4.70 5.17
CA ALA A 291 -3.54 -5.43 3.93
C ALA A 291 -4.86 -6.13 3.58
N THR A 292 -5.15 -6.24 2.29
CA THR A 292 -6.36 -6.90 1.80
C THR A 292 -6.46 -8.35 2.30
N PRO A 293 -7.65 -8.82 2.70
CA PRO A 293 -7.86 -10.22 3.12
C PRO A 293 -7.53 -11.25 2.03
N SER A 294 -7.57 -10.84 0.76
CA SER A 294 -7.20 -11.71 -0.37
C SER A 294 -5.69 -11.90 -0.53
N GLY A 295 -4.88 -11.13 0.20
CA GLY A 295 -3.42 -11.22 0.16
C GLY A 295 -2.89 -12.45 0.90
N THR A 296 -1.75 -12.96 0.43
CA THR A 296 -1.03 -14.08 1.04
C THR A 296 0.37 -13.65 1.46
N GLY A 297 1.02 -14.40 2.35
CA GLY A 297 2.36 -14.05 2.85
C GLY A 297 2.42 -12.72 3.60
N THR A 298 1.28 -12.26 4.14
CA THR A 298 1.18 -10.93 4.73
C THR A 298 2.00 -10.83 6.01
N SER A 299 2.82 -9.78 6.12
CA SER A 299 3.59 -9.47 7.33
C SER A 299 3.55 -7.98 7.66
N TYR A 300 3.68 -7.70 8.95
CA TYR A 300 3.70 -6.36 9.52
C TYR A 300 4.95 -6.22 10.41
N ALA A 301 5.68 -5.13 10.27
CA ALA A 301 6.90 -4.84 11.03
C ALA A 301 7.10 -3.33 11.16
N LEU A 302 8.13 -2.90 11.90
CA LEU A 302 8.58 -1.51 11.82
C LEU A 302 9.33 -1.27 10.51
N SER A 303 9.15 -0.08 9.93
CA SER A 303 9.91 0.33 8.77
C SER A 303 11.37 0.55 9.10
N THR A 304 12.25 0.07 8.23
CA THR A 304 13.69 0.38 8.27
C THR A 304 14.04 1.64 7.48
N VAL A 305 13.09 2.21 6.75
CA VAL A 305 13.27 3.37 5.86
C VAL A 305 12.52 4.59 6.41
N GLY A 306 11.25 4.42 6.77
CA GLY A 306 10.43 5.46 7.38
C GLY A 306 10.67 5.58 8.89
N THR A 307 11.92 5.79 9.29
CA THR A 307 12.25 6.14 10.69
C THR A 307 12.08 7.66 10.91
N ALA A 308 12.33 8.16 12.12
CA ALA A 308 12.08 9.56 12.49
C ALA A 308 12.66 10.55 11.46
N ASN A 309 11.87 11.54 11.04
CA ASN A 309 12.23 12.51 9.98
C ASN A 309 12.50 11.91 8.57
N GLN A 310 12.14 10.66 8.31
CA GLN A 310 12.32 10.04 7.00
C GLN A 310 10.97 9.70 6.35
N ASN A 311 10.94 9.89 5.04
CA ASN A 311 9.78 9.55 4.22
C ASN A 311 9.61 8.03 4.11
N GLY A 312 8.42 7.62 3.69
CA GLY A 312 8.14 6.24 3.35
C GLY A 312 8.72 5.81 2.01
N GLN A 313 8.43 4.57 1.64
CA GLN A 313 8.74 3.98 0.34
C GLN A 313 7.67 2.95 -0.02
N VAL A 314 7.45 2.72 -1.31
CA VAL A 314 6.70 1.55 -1.78
C VAL A 314 7.54 0.80 -2.81
N ILE A 315 7.64 -0.50 -2.67
CA ILE A 315 8.25 -1.40 -3.66
C ILE A 315 7.16 -2.33 -4.18
N ILE A 316 7.02 -2.40 -5.50
CA ILE A 316 6.09 -3.32 -6.16
C ILE A 316 6.91 -4.19 -7.10
N SER A 317 6.87 -5.50 -6.87
CA SER A 317 7.37 -6.48 -7.82
C SER A 317 6.23 -7.34 -8.31
N TYR A 318 6.36 -7.87 -9.52
CA TYR A 318 5.41 -8.84 -10.01
C TYR A 318 6.06 -9.87 -10.92
N THR A 319 5.52 -11.09 -10.89
CA THR A 319 5.87 -12.14 -11.84
C THR A 319 4.67 -12.37 -12.75
N VAL A 320 4.94 -12.64 -14.02
CA VAL A 320 3.92 -13.10 -14.97
C VAL A 320 4.24 -14.56 -15.25
N GLY A 321 3.23 -15.43 -15.21
CA GLY A 321 3.41 -16.84 -15.55
C GLY A 321 4.00 -17.01 -16.95
N GLN A 322 4.64 -18.14 -17.20
CA GLN A 322 5.14 -18.47 -18.53
C GLN A 322 3.97 -18.78 -19.48
N PRO A 323 4.09 -18.46 -20.78
CA PRO A 323 3.09 -18.89 -21.75
C PRO A 323 3.13 -20.42 -21.93
N VAL A 324 2.00 -20.99 -22.33
CA VAL A 324 1.87 -22.37 -22.80
C VAL A 324 1.38 -22.37 -24.24
N THR A 325 1.62 -23.46 -24.95
CA THR A 325 0.95 -23.79 -26.21
C THR A 325 -0.06 -24.89 -25.91
N THR A 326 -1.32 -24.69 -26.24
CA THR A 326 -2.36 -25.72 -26.14
C THR A 326 -2.62 -26.34 -27.51
N THR A 327 -3.20 -27.54 -27.52
CA THR A 327 -3.63 -28.20 -28.76
C THR A 327 -4.86 -29.04 -28.47
N LEU A 328 -6.01 -28.51 -28.87
CA LEU A 328 -7.33 -29.08 -28.70
C LEU A 328 -7.67 -29.99 -29.87
N THR A 329 -8.01 -31.23 -29.55
CA THR A 329 -8.40 -32.26 -30.50
C THR A 329 -9.73 -32.89 -30.10
N THR A 330 -10.43 -33.42 -31.10
CA THR A 330 -11.71 -34.10 -30.93
C THR A 330 -11.77 -35.35 -31.79
N ILE A 331 -12.18 -36.47 -31.20
CA ILE A 331 -12.26 -37.76 -31.88
C ILE A 331 -13.59 -38.46 -31.56
N PRO A 332 -14.43 -38.74 -32.56
CA PRO A 332 -14.34 -38.28 -33.95
C PRO A 332 -14.77 -36.80 -34.09
N GLN A 333 -14.44 -36.15 -35.23
CA GLN A 333 -14.84 -34.75 -35.48
C GLN A 333 -16.29 -34.60 -35.96
N SER A 334 -16.90 -35.69 -36.40
CA SER A 334 -18.32 -35.77 -36.78
C SER A 334 -18.98 -36.92 -36.06
N ILE A 335 -20.10 -36.65 -35.39
CA ILE A 335 -20.87 -37.63 -34.63
C ILE A 335 -22.37 -37.54 -34.94
N ARG A 336 -23.15 -38.53 -34.48
CA ARG A 336 -24.61 -38.39 -34.36
C ARG A 336 -24.97 -37.80 -33.00
N THR A 337 -26.15 -37.19 -32.93
CA THR A 337 -26.73 -36.68 -31.68
C THR A 337 -26.77 -37.80 -30.63
N GLY A 338 -26.33 -37.51 -29.41
CA GLY A 338 -26.23 -38.46 -28.30
C GLY A 338 -25.06 -39.45 -28.38
N ALA A 339 -24.30 -39.50 -29.48
CA ALA A 339 -23.09 -40.33 -29.56
C ALA A 339 -21.93 -39.70 -28.75
N PRO A 340 -21.06 -40.51 -28.15
CA PRO A 340 -19.92 -40.01 -27.40
C PRO A 340 -18.87 -39.39 -28.33
N VAL A 341 -18.26 -38.29 -27.87
CA VAL A 341 -17.06 -37.70 -28.44
C VAL A 341 -15.99 -37.58 -27.36
N VAL A 342 -14.74 -37.80 -27.73
CA VAL A 342 -13.60 -37.53 -26.86
C VAL A 342 -13.03 -36.17 -27.21
N LEU A 343 -12.90 -35.30 -26.22
CA LEU A 343 -12.16 -34.05 -26.31
C LEU A 343 -10.84 -34.22 -25.55
N SER A 344 -9.74 -33.79 -26.15
CA SER A 344 -8.40 -33.83 -25.54
C SER A 344 -7.68 -32.52 -25.80
N ASP A 345 -7.08 -31.94 -24.76
CA ASP A 345 -6.26 -30.74 -24.87
C ASP A 345 -4.86 -31.02 -24.32
N ILE A 346 -3.86 -30.85 -25.20
CA ILE A 346 -2.45 -31.01 -24.85
C ILE A 346 -1.89 -29.65 -24.48
N VAL A 347 -1.43 -29.51 -23.24
CA VAL A 347 -0.78 -28.30 -22.74
C VAL A 347 0.74 -28.51 -22.71
N CYS A 348 1.44 -27.78 -23.57
CA CYS A 348 2.89 -27.79 -23.66
C CYS A 348 3.50 -26.50 -23.09
N PRO A 349 4.65 -26.59 -22.42
CA PRO A 349 5.36 -25.41 -21.96
C PRO A 349 5.88 -24.58 -23.13
N GLY A 350 5.78 -23.24 -23.03
CA GLY A 350 6.35 -22.33 -24.01
C GLY A 350 7.89 -22.44 -24.10
N ALA A 351 8.45 -21.85 -25.17
CA ALA A 351 9.88 -21.90 -25.43
C ALA A 351 10.73 -21.46 -24.22
N GLY A 352 11.73 -22.26 -23.87
CA GLY A 352 12.66 -21.97 -22.77
C GLY A 352 12.28 -22.54 -21.40
N SER A 353 11.09 -23.15 -21.25
CA SER A 353 10.73 -23.85 -20.01
C SER A 353 10.76 -25.37 -20.17
N THR A 354 11.21 -26.06 -19.11
CA THR A 354 11.29 -27.54 -19.08
C THR A 354 10.36 -28.16 -18.04
N THR A 355 9.71 -27.33 -17.24
CA THR A 355 8.73 -27.77 -16.23
C THR A 355 7.46 -28.21 -16.94
N ARG A 356 6.89 -29.34 -16.55
CA ARG A 356 5.65 -29.82 -17.16
C ARG A 356 4.46 -29.04 -16.60
N PRO A 357 3.52 -28.56 -17.44
CA PRO A 357 2.27 -27.97 -16.96
C PRO A 357 1.46 -28.94 -16.10
N THR A 358 0.83 -28.40 -15.06
CA THR A 358 -0.06 -29.08 -14.10
C THR A 358 -1.36 -28.31 -13.97
N GLY A 359 -2.40 -28.88 -13.36
CA GLY A 359 -3.70 -28.22 -13.21
C GLY A 359 -4.80 -28.91 -14.00
N THR A 360 -5.71 -28.15 -14.59
CA THR A 360 -6.90 -28.66 -15.27
C THR A 360 -7.19 -27.96 -16.60
N VAL A 361 -7.93 -28.64 -17.48
CA VAL A 361 -8.53 -28.04 -18.67
C VAL A 361 -10.06 -28.16 -18.57
N THR A 362 -10.77 -27.05 -18.77
CA THR A 362 -12.24 -27.03 -18.85
C THR A 362 -12.70 -26.89 -20.28
N PHE A 363 -13.61 -27.77 -20.71
CA PHE A 363 -14.18 -27.81 -22.05
C PHE A 363 -15.59 -27.22 -22.03
N THR A 364 -15.88 -26.28 -22.93
CA THR A 364 -17.19 -25.62 -23.01
C THR A 364 -17.68 -25.58 -24.45
N ASP A 365 -18.94 -25.95 -24.67
CA ASP A 365 -19.63 -25.67 -25.92
C ASP A 365 -20.11 -24.21 -25.90
N THR A 366 -19.39 -23.35 -26.60
CA THR A 366 -19.71 -21.91 -26.67
C THR A 366 -20.90 -21.60 -27.58
N THR A 367 -21.29 -22.54 -28.46
CA THR A 367 -22.50 -22.39 -29.28
C THR A 367 -23.76 -22.45 -28.42
N THR A 368 -23.77 -23.30 -27.39
CA THR A 368 -24.91 -23.46 -26.46
C THR A 368 -24.67 -22.85 -25.08
N GLY A 369 -23.44 -22.46 -24.75
CA GLY A 369 -23.03 -22.02 -23.42
C GLY A 369 -22.92 -23.16 -22.40
N THR A 370 -22.83 -24.41 -22.85
CA THR A 370 -22.88 -25.59 -21.96
C THR A 370 -21.48 -26.06 -21.57
N PRO A 371 -21.14 -26.16 -20.27
CA PRO A 371 -19.92 -26.83 -19.82
C PRO A 371 -19.98 -28.32 -20.16
N LEU A 372 -18.95 -28.84 -20.83
CA LEU A 372 -18.87 -30.22 -21.28
C LEU A 372 -18.08 -31.12 -20.33
N GLY A 373 -17.20 -30.53 -19.52
CA GLY A 373 -16.44 -31.24 -18.49
C GLY A 373 -15.13 -30.54 -18.15
N THR A 374 -14.48 -30.99 -17.06
CA THR A 374 -13.14 -30.55 -16.66
C THR A 374 -12.25 -31.78 -16.48
N GLY A 375 -11.11 -31.81 -17.17
CA GLY A 375 -10.08 -32.84 -17.05
C GLY A 375 -8.88 -32.34 -16.23
N ARG A 376 -8.27 -33.19 -15.40
CA ARG A 376 -6.96 -32.91 -14.79
C ARG A 376 -5.85 -33.25 -15.77
N LEU A 377 -4.82 -32.42 -15.81
CA LEU A 377 -3.63 -32.69 -16.60
C LEU A 377 -2.88 -33.92 -16.07
N PHE A 378 -2.60 -34.87 -16.95
CA PHE A 378 -1.77 -36.05 -16.69
C PHE A 378 -0.58 -36.11 -17.65
N LEU A 379 0.33 -37.05 -17.38
CA LEU A 379 1.59 -37.14 -18.11
C LEU A 379 1.35 -37.47 -19.59
N SER A 380 1.92 -36.66 -20.48
CA SER A 380 1.90 -36.86 -21.94
C SER A 380 3.34 -36.92 -22.50
N LEU A 381 3.48 -37.03 -23.83
CA LEU A 381 4.76 -37.11 -24.51
C LEU A 381 5.64 -35.87 -24.24
N GLY A 382 6.94 -36.09 -24.09
CA GLY A 382 7.92 -35.03 -23.90
C GLY A 382 7.72 -34.24 -22.60
N LYS A 383 7.56 -32.92 -22.71
CA LYS A 383 7.35 -32.00 -21.58
C LYS A 383 5.91 -31.50 -21.45
N CYS A 384 5.00 -32.03 -22.27
CA CYS A 384 3.59 -31.65 -22.25
C CYS A 384 2.80 -32.47 -21.23
N ALA A 385 1.59 -32.02 -20.95
CA ALA A 385 0.57 -32.75 -20.23
C ALA A 385 -0.72 -32.75 -21.05
N ASP A 386 -1.55 -33.77 -20.89
CA ASP A 386 -2.83 -33.89 -21.60
C ASP A 386 -3.97 -33.94 -20.59
N ALA A 387 -5.11 -33.34 -20.94
CA ALA A 387 -6.35 -33.48 -20.21
C ALA A 387 -7.47 -33.78 -21.21
N GLY A 388 -8.31 -34.76 -20.90
CA GLY A 388 -9.41 -35.15 -21.77
C GLY A 388 -10.72 -35.34 -21.03
N THR A 389 -11.82 -35.29 -21.79
CA THR A 389 -13.16 -35.61 -21.32
C THR A 389 -13.96 -36.31 -22.40
N VAL A 390 -14.98 -37.09 -22.00
CA VAL A 390 -15.92 -37.73 -22.90
C VAL A 390 -17.28 -37.08 -22.69
N THR A 391 -17.89 -36.60 -23.78
CA THR A 391 -19.17 -35.89 -23.73
C THR A 391 -20.07 -36.29 -24.90
N ALA A 392 -21.30 -35.79 -24.93
CA ALA A 392 -22.26 -36.01 -26.00
C ALA A 392 -23.14 -34.78 -26.20
N PHE A 393 -23.52 -34.51 -27.44
CA PHE A 393 -24.33 -33.35 -27.80
C PHE A 393 -25.81 -33.71 -27.95
N ARG A 394 -26.67 -32.76 -27.57
CA ARG A 394 -28.15 -32.93 -27.60
C ARG A 394 -28.82 -32.31 -28.82
N THR A 395 -28.09 -31.49 -29.57
CA THR A 395 -28.60 -30.78 -30.74
C THR A 395 -27.73 -31.12 -31.94
N ALA A 396 -28.36 -31.24 -33.11
CA ALA A 396 -27.64 -31.34 -34.36
C ALA A 396 -27.15 -29.95 -34.83
N GLY A 397 -26.09 -29.92 -35.61
CA GLY A 397 -25.44 -28.71 -36.11
C GLY A 397 -23.96 -28.64 -35.76
N PRO A 398 -23.26 -27.59 -36.21
CA PRO A 398 -21.90 -27.31 -35.80
C PRO A 398 -21.88 -26.79 -34.34
N HIS A 399 -20.97 -27.34 -33.54
CA HIS A 399 -20.70 -26.93 -32.16
C HIS A 399 -19.27 -26.40 -32.04
N THR A 400 -19.10 -25.18 -31.53
CA THR A 400 -17.79 -24.55 -31.28
C THR A 400 -17.38 -24.78 -29.83
N ILE A 401 -16.32 -25.57 -29.66
CA ILE A 401 -15.83 -26.00 -28.35
C ILE A 401 -14.60 -25.20 -27.99
N THR A 402 -14.55 -24.63 -26.80
CA THR A 402 -13.35 -24.06 -26.20
C THR A 402 -12.71 -24.99 -25.19
N ALA A 403 -11.39 -24.98 -25.12
CA ALA A 403 -10.61 -25.57 -24.04
C ALA A 403 -9.83 -24.48 -23.29
N VAL A 404 -9.95 -24.47 -21.96
CA VAL A 404 -9.30 -23.49 -21.09
C VAL A 404 -8.42 -24.21 -20.07
N TYR A 405 -7.11 -24.07 -20.24
CA TYR A 405 -6.14 -24.47 -19.23
C TYR A 405 -6.18 -23.51 -18.04
N SER A 406 -6.18 -24.04 -16.82
CA SER A 406 -6.33 -23.27 -15.57
C SER A 406 -5.08 -22.50 -15.14
N GLY A 407 -3.93 -22.74 -15.77
CA GLY A 407 -2.63 -22.29 -15.25
C GLY A 407 -2.13 -23.13 -14.08
N ASP A 408 -0.91 -22.84 -13.64
CA ASP A 408 -0.29 -23.35 -12.42
C ASP A 408 0.73 -22.36 -11.83
N SER A 409 1.58 -22.80 -10.90
CA SER A 409 2.59 -21.95 -10.27
C SER A 409 3.68 -21.45 -11.23
N VAL A 410 3.78 -22.01 -12.43
CA VAL A 410 4.77 -21.68 -13.46
C VAL A 410 4.11 -21.06 -14.68
N TYR A 411 2.96 -21.57 -15.11
CA TYR A 411 2.31 -21.26 -16.37
C TYR A 411 1.01 -20.49 -16.22
N GLN A 412 0.74 -19.61 -17.19
CA GLN A 412 -0.51 -18.87 -17.26
C GLN A 412 -1.68 -19.75 -17.70
N ASP A 413 -2.88 -19.42 -17.23
CA ASP A 413 -4.12 -19.93 -17.78
C ASP A 413 -4.31 -19.48 -19.24
N THR A 414 -5.21 -20.12 -19.99
CA THR A 414 -5.53 -19.75 -21.39
C THR A 414 -6.90 -19.10 -21.57
N SER A 415 -7.54 -18.63 -20.50
CA SER A 415 -8.91 -18.08 -20.55
C SER A 415 -9.10 -16.83 -21.43
N ALA A 416 -8.06 -16.00 -21.59
CA ALA A 416 -8.10 -14.80 -22.42
C ALA A 416 -8.03 -15.07 -23.93
N ASP A 417 -7.50 -16.23 -24.32
CA ASP A 417 -7.41 -16.68 -25.71
C ASP A 417 -7.56 -18.21 -25.74
N PRO A 418 -8.78 -18.72 -25.48
CA PRO A 418 -9.03 -20.14 -25.36
C PRO A 418 -9.01 -20.79 -26.74
N GLU A 419 -8.41 -21.97 -26.84
CA GLU A 419 -8.36 -22.68 -28.12
C GLU A 419 -9.75 -23.18 -28.51
N THR A 420 -10.06 -23.09 -29.81
CA THR A 420 -11.37 -23.47 -30.35
C THR A 420 -11.28 -24.60 -31.36
N ILE A 421 -12.22 -25.56 -31.30
CA ILE A 421 -12.44 -26.55 -32.35
C ILE A 421 -13.93 -26.66 -32.69
N THR A 422 -14.25 -27.06 -33.92
CA THR A 422 -15.65 -27.33 -34.32
C THR A 422 -15.91 -28.83 -34.37
N VAL A 423 -17.00 -29.26 -33.73
CA VAL A 423 -17.54 -30.63 -33.82
C VAL A 423 -18.83 -30.59 -34.63
N THR A 424 -18.96 -31.47 -35.62
CA THR A 424 -20.18 -31.56 -36.44
C THR A 424 -21.11 -32.64 -35.88
N VAL A 425 -22.34 -32.27 -35.53
CA VAL A 425 -23.34 -33.20 -34.99
C VAL A 425 -24.47 -33.39 -35.99
N THR A 426 -24.72 -34.64 -36.36
CA THR A 426 -25.78 -35.05 -37.29
C THR A 426 -26.97 -35.66 -36.54
N SER A 427 -28.15 -35.65 -37.17
CA SER A 427 -29.37 -36.24 -36.60
C SER A 427 -29.32 -37.76 -36.48
#